data_AF-A0A849W1U9-F1
#
_entry.id   AF-A0A849W1U9-F1
#
_cell.length_a   1.000
_cell.length_b   1.000
_cell.length_c   1.000
_cell.angle_alpha   90.00
_cell.angle_beta   90.00
_cell.angle_gamma   90.00
#
_symmetry.space_group_name_H-M   'P 1'
#
loop_
_entity.id
_entity.type
_entity.pdbx_description
1 polymer ?
#
loop_
_entity_poly.entity_id
_entity_poly.type
_entity_poly.pdbx_seq_one_letter_code
_entity_poly.pdbx_strand_id
1 'polypeptide(L)'
;MDQPVGIMGMPGVGFFGMLVIGFIAGYIAEKAMNRDHGLLTNILVGIAGSFVGGTLASLLNFQFYGFLGNLIVATVGAILILWIFGKARTAN
;
A
#
# COMPACT_ATOMS: atom_id res chain seq x y z
N MET A 1 -12.00 -19.48 14.35
CA MET A 1 -12.56 -18.12 14.53
C MET A 1 -12.08 -17.32 13.34
N ASP A 2 -12.77 -17.44 12.21
CA ASP A 2 -12.44 -16.69 11.00
C ASP A 2 -12.95 -15.27 11.20
N GLN A 3 -12.06 -14.39 11.66
CA GLN A 3 -12.36 -12.97 11.73
C GLN A 3 -12.67 -12.52 10.30
N PRO A 4 -13.89 -12.03 10.00
CA PRO A 4 -14.16 -11.46 8.70
C PRO A 4 -13.16 -10.33 8.52
N VAL A 5 -12.23 -10.51 7.59
CA VAL A 5 -11.35 -9.47 7.08
C VAL A 5 -12.24 -8.45 6.40
N GLY A 6 -12.86 -7.60 7.23
CA GLY A 6 -13.53 -6.42 6.76
C GLY A 6 -12.51 -5.64 5.95
N ILE A 7 -12.98 -5.12 4.83
CA ILE A 7 -12.34 -4.15 3.92
C ILE A 7 -11.66 -2.93 4.61
N MET A 8 -11.65 -2.87 5.94
CA MET A 8 -11.06 -1.85 6.81
C MET A 8 -10.07 -2.39 7.84
N GLY A 9 -9.63 -3.66 7.80
CA GLY A 9 -8.71 -4.21 8.80
C GLY A 9 -7.72 -5.21 8.23
N MET A 10 -6.48 -4.77 7.97
CA MET A 10 -5.37 -5.69 7.78
C MET A 10 -5.16 -6.49 9.08
N PRO A 11 -5.11 -7.83 9.03
CA PRO A 11 -4.99 -8.64 10.24
C PRO A 11 -3.67 -8.37 10.98
N GLY A 12 -3.78 -8.07 12.27
CA GLY A 12 -2.63 -7.89 13.17
C GLY A 12 -2.13 -6.44 13.36
N VAL A 13 -2.78 -5.42 12.78
CA VAL A 13 -2.48 -4.00 13.04
C VAL A 13 -3.77 -3.19 13.20
N GLY A 14 -3.86 -2.38 14.27
CA GLY A 14 -5.01 -1.49 14.49
C GLY A 14 -5.08 -0.36 13.46
N PHE A 15 -6.18 0.40 13.47
CA PHE A 15 -6.44 1.53 12.55
C PHE A 15 -5.26 2.52 12.45
N PHE A 16 -4.69 2.91 13.60
CA PHE A 16 -3.49 3.76 13.65
C PHE A 16 -2.26 3.13 12.98
N GLY A 17 -2.08 1.81 13.15
CA GLY A 17 -0.99 1.08 12.52
C GLY A 17 -1.10 1.10 11.00
N MET A 18 -2.30 0.94 10.44
CA MET A 18 -2.52 1.03 8.99
C MET A 18 -2.23 2.42 8.44
N LEU A 19 -2.61 3.49 9.15
CA LEU A 19 -2.28 4.86 8.74
C LEU A 19 -0.77 5.11 8.70
N VAL A 20 -0.05 4.66 9.74
CA VAL A 20 1.42 4.77 9.79
C VAL A 20 2.07 3.94 8.68
N ILE A 21 1.59 2.71 8.48
CA ILE A 21 2.08 1.83 7.41
C ILE A 21 1.83 2.47 6.04
N GLY A 22 0.63 2.98 5.77
CA GLY A 22 0.29 3.62 4.52
C GLY A 22 1.16 4.84 4.24
N PHE A 23 1.37 5.69 5.25
CA PHE A 23 2.28 6.84 5.14
C PHE A 23 3.70 6.42 4.77
N ILE A 24 4.27 5.45 5.49
CA ILE A 24 5.63 4.95 5.26
C ILE A 24 5.73 4.27 3.89
N ALA A 25 4.75 3.43 3.53
CA ALA A 25 4.70 2.73 2.25
C ALA A 25 4.66 3.69 1.06
N GLY A 26 3.84 4.75 1.15
CA GLY A 26 3.76 5.79 0.11
C GLY A 26 5.09 6.52 -0.09
N TYR A 27 5.74 6.90 1.02
CA TYR A 27 7.06 7.55 0.96
C TYR A 27 8.15 6.62 0.39
N ILE A 28 8.17 5.34 0.80
CA ILE A 28 9.11 4.36 0.26
C ILE A 28 8.88 4.16 -1.24
N ALA A 29 7.61 4.02 -1.66
CA ALA A 29 7.26 3.80 -3.05
C ALA A 29 7.65 4.99 -3.94
N GLU A 30 7.45 6.22 -3.47
CA GLU A 30 7.91 7.42 -4.14
C GLU A 30 9.42 7.41 -4.36
N LYS A 31 10.19 7.16 -3.30
CA LYS A 31 11.64 7.14 -3.36
C LYS A 31 12.18 6.01 -4.23
N ALA A 32 11.56 4.83 -4.16
CA ALA A 32 11.88 3.70 -5.03
C ALA A 32 11.64 4.02 -6.51
N MET A 33 10.68 4.90 -6.80
CA MET A 33 10.31 5.29 -8.15
C MET A 33 11.08 6.52 -8.67
N ASN A 34 12.00 7.10 -7.88
CA ASN A 34 12.71 8.34 -8.18
C ASN A 34 11.77 9.45 -8.66
N ARG A 35 10.68 9.69 -7.91
CA ARG A 35 9.75 10.77 -8.21
C ARG A 35 9.67 11.73 -7.04
N ASP A 36 9.50 13.01 -7.35
CA ASP A 36 9.20 14.05 -6.38
C ASP A 36 7.71 14.39 -6.47
N HIS A 37 6.92 13.75 -5.61
CA HIS A 37 5.54 14.10 -5.36
C HIS A 37 5.41 14.79 -3.99
N GLY A 38 4.26 15.43 -3.75
CA GLY A 38 3.98 16.04 -2.46
C GLY A 38 3.61 14.99 -1.41
N LEU A 39 3.76 15.38 -0.14
CA LEU A 39 3.27 14.61 1.03
C LEU A 39 1.84 14.08 0.86
N LEU A 40 0.97 14.88 0.25
CA LEU A 40 -0.43 14.54 0.01
C LEU A 40 -0.56 13.37 -0.97
N THR A 41 0.23 13.36 -2.05
CA THR A 41 0.26 12.26 -3.03
C THR A 41 0.75 10.98 -2.37
N ASN A 42 1.79 11.04 -1.55
CA ASN A 42 2.34 9.86 -0.87
C ASN A 42 1.31 9.22 0.07
N ILE A 43 0.58 10.03 0.82
CA ILE A 43 -0.47 9.53 1.72
C ILE A 43 -1.60 8.87 0.91
N LEU A 44 -2.10 9.53 -0.14
CA LEU A 44 -3.16 8.98 -0.98
C LEU A 44 -2.74 7.69 -1.67
N VAL A 45 -1.54 7.67 -2.24
CA VAL A 45 -0.95 6.50 -2.90
C VAL A 45 -0.69 5.39 -1.90
N GLY A 46 -0.23 5.69 -0.69
CA GLY A 46 -0.01 4.73 0.37
C GLY A 46 -1.31 4.06 0.83
N ILE A 47 -2.37 4.85 1.03
CA ILE A 47 -3.71 4.35 1.36
C ILE A 47 -4.23 3.48 0.22
N ALA A 48 -4.25 3.99 -1.02
CA ALA A 48 -4.69 3.22 -2.19
C ALA A 48 -3.85 1.94 -2.38
N GLY A 49 -2.55 2.02 -2.12
CA GLY A 49 -1.58 0.93 -2.20
C GLY A 49 -1.85 -0.17 -1.18
N SER A 50 -2.32 0.16 0.03
CA SER A 50 -2.72 -0.84 1.02
C SER A 50 -3.92 -1.68 0.55
N PHE A 51 -4.89 -1.07 -0.13
CA PHE A 51 -6.02 -1.80 -0.73
C PHE A 51 -5.55 -2.70 -1.86
N VAL A 52 -4.83 -2.15 -2.83
CA VAL A 52 -4.35 -2.89 -4.01
C VAL A 52 -3.40 -4.03 -3.59
N GLY A 53 -2.45 -3.74 -2.72
CA GLY A 53 -1.50 -4.72 -2.20
C GLY A 53 -2.20 -5.83 -1.41
N GLY A 54 -3.14 -5.47 -0.54
CA GLY A 54 -3.93 -6.44 0.23
C GLY A 54 -4.72 -7.39 -0.68
N THR A 55 -5.40 -6.85 -1.70
CA THR A 55 -6.08 -7.65 -2.70
C THR A 55 -5.11 -8.57 -3.46
N LEU A 56 -3.95 -8.06 -3.88
CA LEU A 56 -2.94 -8.87 -4.60
C LEU A 56 -2.41 -10.03 -3.74
N ALA A 57 -2.06 -9.75 -2.48
CA ALA A 57 -1.58 -10.76 -1.54
C ALA A 57 -2.64 -11.86 -1.33
N SER A 58 -3.91 -11.45 -1.23
CA SER A 58 -5.05 -12.37 -1.10
C SER A 58 -5.20 -13.28 -2.33
N LEU A 59 -5.11 -12.71 -3.54
CA LEU A 59 -5.21 -13.46 -4.79
C LEU A 59 -4.07 -14.48 -4.95
N LEU A 60 -2.87 -14.12 -4.49
CA LEU A 60 -1.69 -14.98 -4.53
C LEU A 60 -1.66 -16.02 -3.38
N ASN A 61 -2.71 -16.08 -2.54
CA ASN A 61 -2.76 -16.91 -1.33
C ASN A 61 -1.57 -16.70 -0.38
N PHE A 62 -0.93 -15.52 -0.43
CA PHE A 62 0.13 -15.14 0.48
C PHE A 62 -0.45 -14.35 1.65
N GLN A 63 -0.40 -14.93 2.84
CA GLN A 63 -0.83 -14.27 4.06
C GLN A 63 0.37 -13.66 4.78
N PHE A 64 0.46 -12.33 4.72
CA PHE A 64 1.42 -11.56 5.50
C PHE A 64 0.73 -11.03 6.76
N TYR A 65 1.32 -11.31 7.92
CA TYR A 65 0.79 -10.89 9.21
C TYR A 65 1.71 -9.89 9.92
N GLY A 66 1.10 -9.04 10.74
CA GLY A 66 1.81 -8.08 11.57
C GLY A 66 2.28 -6.83 10.81
N PHE A 67 2.95 -5.94 11.53
CA PHE A 67 3.31 -4.61 11.03
C PHE A 67 4.22 -4.65 9.78
N LEU A 68 5.28 -5.46 9.82
CA LEU A 68 6.24 -5.59 8.71
C LEU A 68 5.61 -6.22 7.47
N GLY A 69 4.81 -7.27 7.64
CA GLY A 69 4.12 -7.92 6.52
C GLY A 69 3.18 -6.95 5.80
N ASN A 70 2.37 -6.24 6.58
CA ASN A 70 1.45 -5.23 6.06
C ASN A 70 2.19 -4.05 5.40
N LEU A 71 3.35 -3.66 5.92
CA LEU A 71 4.20 -2.64 5.30
C LEU A 71 4.72 -3.06 3.94
N ILE A 72 5.21 -4.30 3.80
CA ILE A 72 5.68 -4.83 2.52
C ILE A 72 4.54 -4.86 1.51
N VAL A 73 3.39 -5.41 1.91
CA VAL A 73 2.19 -5.50 1.05
C VAL A 73 1.73 -4.12 0.58
N ALA A 74 1.61 -3.16 1.51
CA ALA A 74 1.21 -1.79 1.17
C ALA A 74 2.25 -1.09 0.27
N THR A 75 3.54 -1.32 0.50
CA THR A 75 4.63 -0.74 -0.31
C THR A 75 4.58 -1.27 -1.75
N VAL A 76 4.40 -2.59 -1.93
CA VAL A 76 4.29 -3.20 -3.27
C VAL A 76 3.07 -2.65 -4.01
N GLY A 77 1.92 -2.54 -3.33
CA GLY A 77 0.72 -1.93 -3.92
C GLY A 77 0.92 -0.47 -4.30
N ALA A 78 1.57 0.33 -3.44
CA ALA A 78 1.87 1.73 -3.71
C ALA A 78 2.83 1.91 -4.92
N ILE A 79 3.87 1.07 -5.03
CA ILE A 79 4.79 1.06 -6.17
C ILE A 79 4.03 0.76 -7.47
N LEU A 80 3.13 -0.24 -7.46
CA LEU A 80 2.31 -0.59 -8.63
C LEU A 80 1.44 0.58 -9.07
N ILE A 81 0.79 1.28 -8.14
CA ILE A 81 -0.04 2.45 -8.44
C ILE A 81 0.80 3.56 -9.06
N LEU A 82 1.93 3.93 -8.47
CA LEU A 82 2.81 4.96 -9.02
C LEU A 82 3.32 4.57 -10.40
N TRP A 83 3.59 3.28 -10.62
CA TRP A 83 4.10 2.80 -11.90
C TRP A 83 3.08 3.01 -13.01
N ILE A 84 1.83 2.58 -12.78
CA ILE A 84 0.72 2.81 -13.70
C ILE A 84 0.48 4.32 -13.90
N PHE A 85 0.46 5.09 -12.81
CA PHE A 85 0.20 6.53 -12.87
C PHE A 85 1.24 7.29 -13.70
N GLY A 86 2.53 6.95 -13.57
CA GLY A 86 3.55 7.63 -14.39
C GLY A 86 3.60 7.15 -15.82
N LYS A 87 3.28 5.88 -16.09
CA LYS A 87 3.05 5.39 -17.45
C LYS A 87 1.93 6.19 -18.13
N ALA A 88 0.82 6.42 -17.42
CA ALA A 88 -0.31 7.21 -17.93
C ALA A 88 0.06 8.69 -18.20
N ARG A 89 0.92 9.28 -17.36
CA ARG A 89 1.40 10.66 -17.54
C ARG A 89 2.35 10.83 -18.72
N THR A 90 3.13 9.80 -19.06
CA THR A 90 4.08 9.82 -20.18
C THR A 90 3.38 9.63 -21.54
N ALA A 91 2.14 9.15 -21.53
CA ALA A 91 1.35 8.87 -22.73
C ALA A 91 0.47 10.05 -23.21
N ASN A 92 0.55 11.21 -22.54
CA ASN A 92 -0.06 12.48 -22.96
C ASN A 92 1.03 13.54 -23.12
#